data_AF-A0A2G0WBH1-F1
#
_entry.id   AF-A0A2G0WBH1-F1
#
_cell.length_a   1.000
_cell.length_b   1.000
_cell.length_c   1.000
_cell.angle_alpha   90.00
_cell.angle_beta   90.00
_cell.angle_gamma   90.00
#
_symmetry.space_group_name_H-M   'P 1'
#
loop_
_entity.id
_entity.type
_entity.pdbx_description
1 polymer ?
#
loop_
_entity_poly.entity_id
_entity_poly.type
_entity_poly.pdbx_seq_one_letter_code
_entity_poly.pdbx_strand_id
1 'polypeptide(L)'
;MKILSAFRILAVPLGGALSFGLFMPFISGLHLVIVGMLLGFIGSMLVGIPFLLIGDRCFPGFKARHVLSSVLQILFIYVLYSGFKPRLWIAAIAIGVVLGLLYTAFERYLVRYAARSPVPQMGKAYVFGIPLCGGSSLAVVATWAFASPSEIVPSLIFSFLVGAGIAMLVGWPVLWLTDRLLTHRLRYIVGGTVSGFLIWLLFGAPGLLPLPTGQYMNYLVDQLGPRMLTFVWFGCASGLLFTGYDALYSRFILRRGATGRQEAVEAERPAD
;
A
#
# COMPACT_ATOMS: atom_id res chain seq x y z
N MET A 1 7.99 1.99 14.70
CA MET A 1 6.89 2.90 14.27
C MET A 1 5.61 2.25 14.76
N LYS A 2 4.61 2.97 15.28
CA LYS A 2 3.37 2.31 15.73
C LYS A 2 2.64 1.76 14.49
N ILE A 3 2.07 0.55 14.52
CA ILE A 3 1.33 -0.02 13.37
C ILE A 3 0.21 0.93 12.88
N LEU A 4 -0.30 1.76 13.79
CA LEU A 4 -1.24 2.84 13.54
C LEU A 4 -0.74 3.80 12.46
N SER A 5 0.56 4.08 12.43
CA SER A 5 1.18 4.91 11.40
C SER A 5 1.22 4.20 10.04
N ALA A 6 1.37 2.88 10.01
CA ALA A 6 1.31 2.10 8.76
C ALA A 6 -0.12 2.06 8.21
N PHE A 7 -1.12 1.78 9.05
CA PHE A 7 -2.53 1.86 8.65
C PHE A 7 -2.93 3.27 8.21
N ARG A 8 -2.40 4.30 8.86
CA ARG A 8 -2.62 5.70 8.46
C ARG A 8 -2.05 6.00 7.08
N ILE A 9 -0.87 5.46 6.74
CA ILE A 9 -0.31 5.54 5.39
C ILE A 9 -1.16 4.74 4.39
N LEU A 10 -1.75 3.61 4.78
CA LEU A 10 -2.68 2.84 3.93
C LEU A 10 -3.99 3.57 3.64
N ALA A 11 -4.46 4.35 4.61
CA ALA A 11 -5.75 5.03 4.54
C ALA A 11 -5.79 6.06 3.41
N VAL A 12 -4.65 6.67 3.11
CA VAL A 12 -4.52 7.69 2.06
C VAL A 12 -4.82 7.09 0.67
N PRO A 13 -4.11 6.05 0.19
CA PRO A 13 -4.39 5.45 -1.10
C PRO A 13 -5.72 4.70 -1.16
N LEU A 14 -6.18 4.07 -0.06
CA LEU A 14 -7.53 3.49 0.00
C LEU A 14 -8.63 4.54 -0.11
N GLY A 15 -8.51 5.63 0.65
CA GLY A 15 -9.44 6.75 0.57
C GLY A 15 -9.44 7.34 -0.83
N GLY A 16 -8.27 7.50 -1.44
CA GLY A 16 -8.13 7.95 -2.83
C GLY A 16 -8.86 7.06 -3.82
N ALA A 17 -8.67 5.75 -3.70
CA ALA A 17 -9.35 4.77 -4.55
C ALA A 17 -10.86 4.84 -4.39
N LEU A 18 -11.37 4.86 -3.15
CA LEU A 18 -12.80 4.92 -2.87
C LEU A 18 -13.41 6.23 -3.38
N SER A 19 -12.78 7.37 -3.12
CA SER A 19 -13.26 8.67 -3.56
C SER A 19 -13.30 8.76 -5.08
N PHE A 20 -12.25 8.36 -5.79
CA PHE A 20 -12.30 8.36 -7.26
C PHE A 20 -13.28 7.33 -7.82
N GLY A 21 -13.35 6.13 -7.25
CA GLY A 21 -14.32 5.11 -7.65
C GLY A 21 -15.77 5.57 -7.49
N LEU A 22 -16.08 6.32 -6.42
CA LEU A 22 -17.40 6.87 -6.17
C LEU A 22 -17.80 7.94 -7.22
N PHE A 23 -16.84 8.78 -7.63
CA PHE A 23 -17.13 9.91 -8.51
C PHE A 23 -16.92 9.60 -10.00
N MET A 24 -16.16 8.57 -10.36
CA MET A 24 -15.91 8.19 -11.76
C MET A 24 -17.18 7.89 -12.58
N PRO A 25 -18.22 7.22 -12.02
CA PRO A 25 -19.50 7.03 -12.71
C PRO A 25 -20.13 8.32 -13.21
N PHE A 26 -19.99 9.41 -12.44
CA PHE A 26 -20.59 10.71 -12.75
C PHE A 26 -19.79 11.52 -13.77
N ILE A 27 -18.50 11.20 -13.95
CA ILE A 27 -17.61 11.93 -14.86
C ILE A 27 -17.49 11.22 -16.21
N SER A 28 -17.37 9.89 -16.21
CA SER A 28 -17.04 9.11 -17.43
C SER A 28 -17.83 7.80 -17.56
N GLY A 29 -18.75 7.51 -16.64
CA GLY A 29 -19.61 6.32 -16.68
C GLY A 29 -19.12 5.14 -15.85
N LEU A 30 -20.04 4.20 -15.59
CA LEU A 30 -19.87 3.12 -14.60
C LEU A 30 -18.80 2.08 -14.99
N HIS A 31 -18.54 1.91 -16.29
CA HIS A 31 -17.52 0.99 -16.80
C HIS A 31 -16.08 1.40 -16.44
N LEU A 32 -15.85 2.66 -16.05
CA LEU A 32 -14.54 3.19 -15.67
C LEU A 32 -14.29 3.25 -14.15
N VAL A 33 -15.18 2.70 -13.32
CA VAL A 33 -15.03 2.73 -11.86
C VAL A 33 -13.69 2.13 -11.42
N ILE A 34 -13.33 0.96 -11.95
CA ILE A 34 -12.07 0.27 -11.59
C ILE A 34 -10.86 1.12 -11.99
N VAL A 35 -10.88 1.71 -13.18
CA VAL A 35 -9.83 2.60 -13.67
C VAL A 35 -9.73 3.85 -12.79
N GLY A 36 -10.88 4.44 -12.42
CA GLY A 36 -10.96 5.56 -11.49
C GLY A 36 -10.40 5.22 -10.12
N MET A 37 -10.78 4.07 -9.54
CA MET A 37 -10.23 3.60 -8.26
C MET A 37 -8.71 3.45 -8.32
N LEU A 38 -8.19 2.88 -9.40
CA LEU A 38 -6.75 2.68 -9.57
C LEU A 38 -6.01 4.02 -9.73
N LEU A 39 -6.57 4.94 -10.50
CA LEU A 39 -6.04 6.29 -10.69
C LEU A 39 -6.03 7.07 -9.36
N GLY A 40 -7.12 6.99 -8.60
CA GLY A 40 -7.23 7.57 -7.26
C GLY A 40 -6.25 6.97 -6.27
N PHE A 41 -6.03 5.66 -6.33
CA PHE A 41 -5.04 4.95 -5.52
C PHE A 41 -3.62 5.46 -5.81
N ILE A 42 -3.23 5.49 -7.08
CA ILE A 42 -1.91 5.91 -7.55
C ILE A 42 -1.67 7.40 -7.25
N GLY A 43 -2.62 8.26 -7.60
CA GLY A 43 -2.53 9.70 -7.32
C GLY A 43 -2.39 9.97 -5.83
N SER A 44 -3.04 9.18 -4.99
CA SER A 44 -2.94 9.29 -3.54
C SER A 44 -1.66 8.70 -2.95
N MET A 45 -1.08 7.68 -3.57
CA MET A 45 0.27 7.24 -3.20
C MET A 45 1.32 8.30 -3.53
N LEU A 46 1.27 8.85 -4.75
CA LEU A 46 2.29 9.76 -5.25
C LEU A 46 2.22 11.15 -4.63
N VAL A 47 1.01 11.67 -4.45
CA VAL A 47 0.78 13.05 -3.98
C VAL A 47 0.24 13.04 -2.55
N GLY A 48 -0.71 12.18 -2.25
CA GLY A 48 -1.37 12.15 -0.94
C GLY A 48 -0.43 11.84 0.22
N ILE A 49 0.43 10.83 0.10
CA ILE A 49 1.38 10.48 1.17
C ILE A 49 2.36 11.64 1.46
N PRO A 50 3.04 12.25 0.48
CA PRO A 50 3.86 13.44 0.73
C PRO A 50 3.11 14.59 1.37
N PHE A 51 1.92 14.94 0.85
CA PHE A 51 1.10 16.02 1.41
C PHE A 51 0.65 15.75 2.84
N LEU A 52 0.38 14.48 3.17
CA LEU A 52 0.07 14.07 4.53
C LEU A 52 1.26 14.29 5.46
N LEU A 53 2.44 13.81 5.07
CA LEU A 53 3.66 13.89 5.87
C LEU A 53 4.09 15.35 6.10
N ILE A 54 3.94 16.19 5.07
CA ILE A 54 4.18 17.64 5.17
C ILE A 54 3.14 18.29 6.10
N GLY A 55 1.87 17.97 5.92
CA GLY A 55 0.78 18.51 6.75
C GLY A 55 0.93 18.18 8.24
N ASP A 56 1.35 16.96 8.56
CA ASP A 56 1.62 16.54 9.93
C ASP A 56 2.81 17.28 10.56
N ARG A 57 3.83 17.60 9.75
CA ARG A 57 5.03 18.30 10.23
C ARG A 57 4.82 19.79 10.39
N CYS A 58 4.10 20.42 9.46
CA CYS A 58 3.90 21.87 9.45
C CYS A 58 2.72 22.32 10.31
N PHE A 59 1.66 21.51 10.44
CA PHE A 59 0.41 21.90 11.12
C PHE A 59 -0.14 20.82 12.06
N PRO A 60 0.59 20.48 13.15
CA PRO A 60 0.22 19.39 14.05
C PRO A 60 -1.09 19.63 14.83
N GLY A 61 -1.51 20.89 15.02
CA GLY A 61 -2.71 21.25 15.80
C GLY A 61 -3.99 21.54 14.98
N PHE A 62 -3.91 21.58 13.65
CA PHE A 62 -5.03 22.05 12.83
C PHE A 62 -6.06 20.92 12.55
N LYS A 63 -7.29 21.07 13.06
CA LYS A 63 -8.34 20.03 12.99
C LYS A 63 -8.80 19.70 11.57
N ALA A 64 -8.72 20.66 10.64
CA ALA A 64 -9.14 20.49 9.25
C ALA A 64 -7.97 20.20 8.30
N ARG A 65 -6.76 19.93 8.81
CA ARG A 65 -5.56 19.70 7.99
C ARG A 65 -5.73 18.60 6.96
N HIS A 66 -6.49 17.56 7.31
CA HIS A 66 -6.71 16.40 6.45
C HIS A 66 -7.64 16.72 5.28
N VAL A 67 -8.67 17.54 5.55
CA VAL A 67 -9.57 18.03 4.51
C VAL A 67 -8.84 18.98 3.58
N LEU A 68 -8.09 19.93 4.13
CA LEU A 68 -7.29 20.86 3.33
C LEU A 68 -6.25 20.12 2.47
N SER A 69 -5.50 19.20 3.08
CA SER A 69 -4.49 18.38 2.40
C SER A 69 -5.12 17.54 1.28
N SER A 70 -6.26 16.91 1.53
CA SER A 70 -6.98 16.09 0.52
C SER A 70 -7.55 16.93 -0.62
N VAL A 71 -8.07 18.13 -0.32
CA VAL A 71 -8.54 19.08 -1.33
C VAL A 71 -7.39 19.56 -2.20
N LEU A 72 -6.26 19.95 -1.60
CA LEU A 72 -5.06 20.36 -2.34
C LEU A 72 -4.51 19.23 -3.19
N GLN A 73 -4.46 18.01 -2.65
CA GLN A 73 -4.04 16.82 -3.37
C GLN A 73 -4.90 16.59 -4.62
N ILE A 74 -6.23 16.64 -4.47
CA ILE A 74 -7.14 16.38 -5.59
C ILE A 74 -7.16 17.54 -6.59
N LEU A 75 -7.04 18.78 -6.13
CA LEU A 75 -6.86 19.94 -7.02
C LEU A 75 -5.57 19.83 -7.83
N PHE A 76 -4.47 19.39 -7.21
CA PHE A 76 -3.20 19.17 -7.90
C PHE A 76 -3.32 18.08 -8.97
N ILE A 77 -3.93 16.93 -8.64
CA ILE A 77 -4.20 15.85 -9.61
C ILE A 77 -5.11 16.36 -10.74
N TYR A 78 -6.15 17.12 -10.41
CA TYR A 78 -7.09 17.69 -11.36
C TYR A 78 -6.43 18.66 -12.34
N VAL A 79 -5.58 19.58 -11.85
CA VAL A 79 -4.85 20.54 -12.69
C VAL A 79 -3.92 19.81 -13.64
N LEU A 80 -3.17 18.82 -13.14
CA LEU A 80 -2.23 18.04 -13.94
C LEU A 80 -2.92 17.21 -15.03
N TYR A 81 -4.06 16.57 -14.72
CA TYR A 81 -4.68 15.60 -15.62
C TYR A 81 -5.71 16.21 -16.57
N SER A 82 -6.44 17.24 -16.13
CA SER A 82 -7.59 17.78 -16.89
C SER A 82 -7.30 19.11 -17.59
N GLY A 83 -6.15 19.76 -17.37
CA GLY A 83 -5.82 21.04 -18.00
C GLY A 83 -6.80 22.17 -17.68
N PHE A 84 -7.24 22.25 -16.42
CA PHE A 84 -8.18 23.25 -15.88
C PHE A 84 -9.51 23.40 -16.69
N LYS A 85 -10.41 22.43 -16.52
CA LYS A 85 -11.79 22.49 -17.06
C LYS A 85 -12.78 23.04 -16.02
N PRO A 86 -13.31 24.27 -16.17
CA PRO A 86 -14.17 24.92 -15.17
C PRO A 86 -15.51 24.22 -14.88
N ARG A 87 -15.83 23.09 -15.53
CA ARG A 87 -16.96 22.22 -15.14
C ARG A 87 -16.59 21.17 -14.10
N LEU A 88 -15.30 20.84 -13.95
CA LEU A 88 -14.82 19.73 -13.13
C LEU A 88 -14.20 20.18 -11.79
N TRP A 89 -13.98 21.48 -11.58
CA TRP A 89 -13.39 21.98 -10.32
C TRP A 89 -14.30 21.74 -9.10
N ILE A 90 -15.63 21.85 -9.25
CA ILE A 90 -16.59 21.54 -8.17
C ILE A 90 -16.50 20.06 -7.80
N ALA A 91 -16.43 19.18 -8.80
CA ALA A 91 -16.23 17.75 -8.57
C ALA A 91 -14.89 17.49 -7.88
N ALA A 92 -13.80 18.13 -8.30
CA ALA A 92 -12.49 18.00 -7.65
C ALA A 92 -12.52 18.43 -6.17
N ILE A 93 -13.20 19.54 -5.85
CA ILE A 93 -13.39 19.98 -4.46
C ILE A 93 -14.24 18.96 -3.69
N ALA A 94 -15.35 18.49 -4.26
CA ALA A 94 -16.21 17.51 -3.62
C ALA A 94 -15.49 16.20 -3.30
N ILE A 95 -14.74 15.64 -4.27
CA ILE A 95 -13.90 14.45 -4.07
C ILE A 95 -12.85 14.74 -2.98
N GLY A 96 -12.23 15.93 -2.99
CA GLY A 96 -11.27 16.40 -1.99
C GLY A 96 -11.82 16.42 -0.57
N VAL A 97 -13.03 16.96 -0.42
CA VAL A 97 -13.74 17.01 0.86
C VAL A 97 -14.11 15.62 1.34
N VAL A 98 -14.67 14.77 0.48
CA VAL A 98 -15.04 13.39 0.82
C VAL A 98 -13.80 12.60 1.26
N LEU A 99 -12.69 12.71 0.52
CA LEU A 99 -11.41 12.09 0.88
C LEU A 99 -10.91 12.56 2.25
N GLY A 100 -10.97 13.87 2.50
CA GLY A 100 -10.57 14.46 3.77
C GLY A 100 -11.39 14.02 4.96
N LEU A 101 -12.70 13.87 4.77
CA LEU A 101 -13.63 13.37 5.78
C LEU A 101 -13.38 11.89 6.08
N LEU A 102 -13.22 11.06 5.03
CA LEU A 102 -12.85 9.64 5.15
C LEU A 102 -11.56 9.49 5.95
N TYR A 103 -10.54 10.29 5.63
CA TYR A 103 -9.27 10.24 6.32
C TYR A 103 -9.38 10.67 7.79
N THR A 104 -10.14 11.74 8.06
CA THR A 104 -10.40 12.21 9.44
C THR A 104 -11.15 11.15 10.26
N ALA A 105 -12.15 10.50 9.66
CA ALA A 105 -12.90 9.42 10.30
C ALA A 105 -11.99 8.22 10.61
N PHE A 106 -11.13 7.86 9.66
CA PHE A 106 -10.18 6.75 9.82
C PHE A 106 -9.12 7.03 10.89
N GLU A 107 -8.56 8.25 10.94
CA GLU A 107 -7.61 8.65 11.98
C GLU A 107 -8.26 8.58 13.37
N ARG A 108 -9.49 9.09 13.52
CA ARG A 108 -10.25 9.00 14.78
C ARG A 108 -10.53 7.55 15.18
N TYR A 109 -10.88 6.70 14.22
CA TYR A 109 -11.10 5.27 14.46
C TYR A 109 -9.80 4.60 14.95
N LEU A 110 -8.67 4.84 14.26
CA LEU A 110 -7.37 4.30 14.65
C LEU A 110 -6.95 4.76 16.06
N VAL A 111 -7.13 6.04 16.41
CA VAL A 111 -6.80 6.54 17.75
C VAL A 111 -7.65 5.86 18.82
N ARG A 112 -8.95 5.68 18.57
CA ARG A 112 -9.85 4.96 19.50
C ARG A 112 -9.48 3.49 19.63
N TYR A 113 -9.09 2.85 18.53
CA TYR A 113 -8.63 1.46 18.53
C TYR A 113 -7.30 1.32 19.30
N ALA A 114 -6.37 2.24 19.10
CA ALA A 114 -5.09 2.29 19.82
C ALA A 114 -5.25 2.40 21.34
N ALA A 115 -6.25 3.16 21.79
CA ALA A 115 -6.54 3.33 23.20
C ALA A 115 -7.13 2.06 23.85
N ARG A 116 -7.73 1.16 23.05
CA ARG A 116 -8.41 -0.05 23.54
C ARG A 116 -7.55 -1.32 23.49
N SER A 117 -6.41 -1.30 22.81
CA SER A 117 -5.58 -2.50 22.66
C SER A 117 -4.10 -2.14 22.65
N PRO A 118 -3.24 -2.90 23.37
CA PRO A 118 -1.80 -2.73 23.26
C PRO A 118 -1.37 -3.09 21.84
N VAL A 119 -1.11 -2.07 21.05
CA VAL A 119 -0.80 -2.22 19.63
C VAL A 119 0.69 -2.56 19.46
N PRO A 120 1.05 -3.70 18.86
CA PRO A 120 2.45 -4.05 18.63
C PRO A 120 3.17 -2.99 17.80
N GLN A 121 4.45 -2.75 18.11
CA GLN A 121 5.27 -1.87 17.30
C GLN A 121 5.79 -2.64 16.08
N MET A 122 5.41 -2.21 14.87
CA MET A 122 6.08 -2.68 13.67
C MET A 122 7.42 -1.94 13.50
N GLY A 123 8.48 -2.69 13.22
CA GLY A 123 9.77 -2.11 12.85
C GLY A 123 9.64 -1.24 11.60
N LYS A 124 10.47 -0.20 11.46
CA LYS A 124 10.49 0.62 10.23
C LYS A 124 10.75 -0.24 8.99
N ALA A 125 11.48 -1.35 9.16
CA ALA A 125 11.70 -2.35 8.13
C ALA A 125 10.39 -2.89 7.50
N TYR A 126 9.34 -3.07 8.28
CA TYR A 126 8.05 -3.60 7.79
C TYR A 126 7.26 -2.53 7.03
N VAL A 127 7.31 -1.28 7.50
CA VAL A 127 6.59 -0.17 6.87
C VAL A 127 7.08 0.06 5.45
N PHE A 128 8.39 0.02 5.23
CA PHE A 128 9.00 0.29 3.93
C PHE A 128 9.31 -0.98 3.14
N GLY A 129 9.77 -2.03 3.80
CA GLY A 129 10.19 -3.27 3.13
C GLY A 129 9.04 -3.99 2.45
N ILE A 130 7.85 -4.02 3.06
CA ILE A 130 6.69 -4.71 2.48
C ILE A 130 6.26 -4.09 1.14
N PRO A 131 5.99 -2.76 1.05
CA PRO A 131 5.69 -2.14 -0.24
C PRO A 131 6.86 -2.23 -1.23
N LEU A 132 8.11 -2.12 -0.77
CA LEU A 132 9.28 -2.25 -1.65
C LEU A 132 9.38 -3.65 -2.29
N CYS A 133 9.24 -4.71 -1.49
CA CYS A 133 9.35 -6.09 -1.97
C CYS A 133 8.13 -6.51 -2.80
N GLY A 134 6.93 -6.06 -2.44
CA GLY A 134 5.72 -6.28 -3.22
C GLY A 134 5.71 -5.52 -4.54
N GLY A 135 6.09 -4.24 -4.50
CA GLY A 135 6.18 -3.39 -5.68
C GLY A 135 7.25 -3.86 -6.65
N SER A 136 8.45 -4.17 -6.17
CA SER A 136 9.57 -4.58 -7.05
C SER A 136 9.30 -5.92 -7.74
N SER A 137 8.76 -6.90 -7.02
CA SER A 137 8.42 -8.20 -7.59
C SER A 137 7.37 -8.08 -8.70
N LEU A 138 6.29 -7.32 -8.48
CA LEU A 138 5.28 -7.10 -9.51
C LEU A 138 5.82 -6.27 -10.69
N ALA A 139 6.59 -5.21 -10.41
CA ALA A 139 7.15 -4.34 -11.45
C ALA A 139 8.08 -5.09 -12.39
N VAL A 140 8.98 -5.92 -11.87
CA VAL A 140 9.93 -6.69 -12.67
C VAL A 140 9.18 -7.63 -13.61
N VAL A 141 8.21 -8.39 -13.10
CA VAL A 141 7.50 -9.36 -13.94
C VAL A 141 6.56 -8.69 -14.92
N ALA A 142 5.84 -7.64 -14.51
CA ALA A 142 4.96 -6.89 -15.41
C ALA A 142 5.74 -6.22 -16.54
N THR A 143 6.91 -5.67 -16.23
CA THR A 143 7.81 -5.07 -17.24
C THR A 143 8.32 -6.15 -18.20
N TRP A 144 8.76 -7.30 -17.67
CA TRP A 144 9.25 -8.40 -18.50
C TRP A 144 8.17 -9.01 -19.41
N ALA A 145 6.94 -9.13 -18.91
CA ALA A 145 5.85 -9.78 -19.61
C ALA A 145 5.09 -8.86 -20.60
N PHE A 146 5.03 -7.56 -20.33
CA PHE A 146 4.11 -6.66 -21.03
C PHE A 146 4.71 -5.35 -21.54
N ALA A 147 5.95 -4.98 -21.17
CA ALA A 147 6.47 -3.68 -21.57
C ALA A 147 6.98 -3.67 -23.02
N SER A 148 6.44 -2.75 -23.82
CA SER A 148 7.08 -2.27 -25.04
C SER A 148 8.35 -1.48 -24.69
N PRO A 149 9.42 -1.54 -25.52
CA PRO A 149 10.64 -0.75 -25.31
C PRO A 149 10.42 0.74 -25.08
N SER A 150 9.35 1.32 -25.67
CA SER A 150 9.00 2.74 -25.53
C SER A 150 8.28 3.09 -24.22
N GLU A 151 7.76 2.11 -23.48
CA GLU A 151 6.88 2.31 -22.32
C GLU A 151 7.39 1.61 -21.04
N ILE A 152 8.63 1.17 -21.05
CA ILE A 152 9.27 0.45 -19.92
C ILE A 152 9.14 1.25 -18.62
N VAL A 153 9.52 2.54 -18.63
CA VAL A 153 9.57 3.35 -17.40
C VAL A 153 8.18 3.62 -16.82
N PRO A 154 7.19 4.09 -17.60
CA PRO A 154 5.82 4.24 -17.10
C PRO A 154 5.22 2.92 -16.59
N SER A 155 5.41 1.81 -17.32
CA SER A 155 4.90 0.50 -16.96
C SER A 155 5.51 -0.02 -15.65
N LEU A 156 6.81 0.20 -15.47
CA LEU A 156 7.54 -0.19 -14.25
C LEU A 156 7.04 0.59 -13.04
N ILE A 157 6.93 1.92 -13.15
CA ILE A 157 6.43 2.77 -12.04
C ILE A 157 5.00 2.38 -11.68
N PHE A 158 4.13 2.22 -12.68
CA PHE A 158 2.74 1.87 -12.46
C PHE A 158 2.60 0.51 -11.77
N SER A 159 3.26 -0.52 -12.31
CA SER A 159 3.24 -1.87 -11.77
C SER A 159 3.86 -1.93 -10.38
N PHE A 160 4.89 -1.12 -10.12
CA PHE A 160 5.48 -0.98 -8.79
C PHE A 160 4.47 -0.44 -7.79
N LEU A 161 3.75 0.64 -8.12
CA LEU A 161 2.77 1.26 -7.22
C LEU A 161 1.59 0.34 -6.93
N VAL A 162 1.10 -0.36 -7.96
CA VAL A 162 0.04 -1.36 -7.80
C VAL A 162 0.52 -2.50 -6.89
N GLY A 163 1.72 -3.04 -7.14
CA GLY A 163 2.29 -4.13 -6.34
C GLY A 163 2.55 -3.71 -4.90
N ALA A 164 3.09 -2.51 -4.68
CA ALA A 164 3.31 -1.94 -3.37
C ALA A 164 1.98 -1.78 -2.63
N GLY A 165 0.95 -1.30 -3.31
CA GLY A 165 -0.39 -1.15 -2.76
C GLY A 165 -1.02 -2.47 -2.31
N ILE A 166 -1.01 -3.47 -3.19
CA ILE A 166 -1.52 -4.81 -2.90
C ILE A 166 -0.76 -5.43 -1.73
N ALA A 167 0.56 -5.31 -1.71
CA ALA A 167 1.39 -5.82 -0.62
C ALA A 167 1.15 -5.09 0.70
N MET A 168 0.85 -3.79 0.68
CA MET A 168 0.44 -3.08 1.90
C MET A 168 -0.94 -3.53 2.39
N LEU A 169 -1.89 -3.80 1.47
CA LEU A 169 -3.25 -4.22 1.80
C LEU A 169 -3.30 -5.62 2.42
N VAL A 170 -2.61 -6.58 1.80
CA VAL A 170 -2.67 -7.99 2.23
C VAL A 170 -1.47 -8.36 3.09
N GLY A 171 -0.28 -7.87 2.72
CA GLY A 171 0.96 -8.22 3.41
C GLY A 171 1.04 -7.67 4.83
N TRP A 172 0.55 -6.46 5.13
CA TRP A 172 0.58 -5.94 6.52
C TRP A 172 -0.27 -6.77 7.50
N PRO A 173 -1.56 -7.07 7.22
CA PRO A 173 -2.36 -7.94 8.08
C PRO A 173 -1.78 -9.35 8.21
N VAL A 174 -1.32 -9.93 7.10
CA VAL A 174 -0.79 -11.31 7.09
C VAL A 174 0.52 -11.38 7.86
N LEU A 175 1.45 -10.46 7.64
CA LEU A 175 2.73 -10.42 8.37
C LEU A 175 2.51 -10.20 9.87
N TRP A 176 1.55 -9.35 10.22
CA TRP A 176 1.15 -9.17 11.62
C TRP A 176 0.63 -10.47 12.25
N LEU A 177 -0.16 -11.25 11.52
CA LEU A 177 -0.67 -12.53 12.00
C LEU A 177 0.45 -13.58 12.10
N THR A 178 1.32 -13.65 11.10
CA THR A 178 2.41 -14.62 11.05
C THR A 178 3.47 -14.34 12.11
N ASP A 179 3.75 -13.08 12.44
CA ASP A 179 4.69 -12.74 13.52
C ASP A 179 4.16 -13.13 14.90
N ARG A 180 2.83 -13.22 15.08
CA ARG A 180 2.21 -13.72 16.31
C ARG A 180 2.21 -15.23 16.42
N LEU A 181 2.05 -15.91 15.28
CA LEU A 181 1.87 -17.37 15.23
C LEU A 181 3.19 -18.12 15.01
N LEU A 182 4.18 -17.51 14.38
CA LEU A 182 5.41 -18.17 13.94
C LEU A 182 6.66 -17.42 14.41
N THR A 183 7.55 -18.15 15.10
CA THR A 183 8.82 -17.63 15.63
C THR A 183 10.03 -17.93 14.74
N HIS A 184 9.87 -18.75 13.70
CA HIS A 184 10.97 -19.23 12.84
C HIS A 184 11.38 -18.24 11.74
N ARG A 185 12.64 -18.34 11.28
CA ARG A 185 13.24 -17.47 10.24
C ARG A 185 12.52 -17.51 8.89
N LEU A 186 11.77 -18.56 8.60
CA LEU A 186 11.01 -18.73 7.34
C LEU A 186 9.61 -18.09 7.39
N ARG A 187 9.22 -17.46 8.52
CA ARG A 187 7.89 -16.88 8.71
C ARG A 187 7.47 -15.89 7.62
N TYR A 188 8.42 -15.14 7.05
CA TYR A 188 8.12 -14.17 6.00
C TYR A 188 7.86 -14.82 4.65
N ILE A 189 8.45 -15.98 4.38
CA ILE A 189 8.13 -16.78 3.19
C ILE A 189 6.71 -17.30 3.33
N VAL A 190 6.37 -17.91 4.47
CA VAL A 190 5.01 -18.40 4.76
C VAL A 190 3.99 -17.27 4.67
N GLY A 191 4.27 -16.12 5.27
CA GLY A 191 3.42 -14.93 5.16
C GLY A 191 3.30 -14.43 3.73
N GLY A 192 4.38 -14.48 2.95
CA GLY A 192 4.37 -14.20 1.53
C GLY A 192 3.47 -15.15 0.75
N THR A 193 3.60 -16.46 0.96
CA THR A 193 2.77 -17.51 0.34
C THR A 193 1.30 -17.29 0.64
N VAL A 194 0.94 -17.08 1.92
CA VAL A 194 -0.43 -16.81 2.37
C VAL A 194 -0.97 -15.52 1.75
N SER A 195 -0.14 -14.47 1.69
CA SER A 195 -0.53 -13.21 1.03
C SER A 195 -0.80 -13.41 -0.45
N GLY A 196 0.08 -14.11 -1.17
CA GLY A 196 -0.11 -14.44 -2.58
C GLY A 196 -1.40 -15.23 -2.83
N PHE A 197 -1.68 -16.21 -1.97
CA PHE A 197 -2.92 -16.98 -2.03
C PHE A 197 -4.16 -16.11 -1.78
N LEU A 198 -4.13 -15.22 -0.78
CA LEU A 198 -5.22 -14.30 -0.49
C LEU A 198 -5.45 -13.29 -1.62
N ILE A 199 -4.38 -12.79 -2.23
CA ILE A 199 -4.46 -11.92 -3.42
C ILE A 199 -5.13 -12.67 -4.57
N TRP A 200 -4.76 -13.93 -4.80
CA TRP A 200 -5.43 -14.76 -5.80
C TRP A 200 -6.91 -14.98 -5.46
N LEU A 201 -7.27 -15.24 -4.19
CA LEU A 201 -8.68 -15.36 -3.80
C LEU A 201 -9.48 -14.06 -4.03
N LEU A 202 -8.85 -12.90 -3.84
CA LEU A 202 -9.52 -11.61 -3.99
C LEU A 202 -9.66 -11.13 -5.44
N PHE A 203 -8.68 -11.47 -6.30
CA PHE A 203 -8.61 -10.91 -7.66
C PHE A 203 -8.62 -11.97 -8.76
N GLY A 204 -8.14 -13.18 -8.49
CA GLY A 204 -8.12 -14.30 -9.43
C GLY A 204 -9.36 -15.19 -9.35
N ALA A 205 -9.77 -15.56 -8.13
CA ALA A 205 -10.91 -16.46 -7.90
C ALA A 205 -12.29 -15.87 -8.26
N PRO A 206 -12.57 -14.55 -8.25
CA PRO A 206 -13.84 -14.02 -8.75
C PRO A 206 -14.06 -14.26 -10.26
N GLY A 207 -13.02 -14.64 -11.00
CA GLY A 207 -13.15 -15.20 -12.34
C GLY A 207 -13.89 -16.55 -12.39
N LEU A 208 -14.14 -17.20 -11.25
CA LEU A 208 -14.84 -18.48 -11.11
C LEU A 208 -16.38 -18.35 -11.03
N LEU A 209 -16.93 -17.15 -11.25
CA LEU A 209 -18.37 -16.95 -11.42
C LEU A 209 -18.91 -17.82 -12.57
N PRO A 210 -20.15 -18.33 -12.47
CA PRO A 210 -20.61 -19.45 -13.31
C PRO A 210 -20.65 -19.10 -14.79
N LEU A 211 -19.69 -19.65 -15.54
CA LEU A 211 -19.85 -19.92 -16.95
C LEU A 211 -20.79 -21.14 -17.14
N PRO A 212 -21.57 -21.18 -18.23
CA PRO A 212 -22.52 -22.26 -18.48
C PRO A 212 -21.88 -23.66 -18.34
N THR A 213 -22.64 -24.56 -17.74
CA THR A 213 -22.28 -25.79 -17.00
C THR A 213 -21.51 -26.88 -17.75
N GLY A 214 -21.06 -26.65 -19.00
CA GLY A 214 -20.33 -27.62 -19.82
C GLY A 214 -18.80 -27.48 -19.80
N GLN A 215 -18.23 -26.35 -19.39
CA GLN A 215 -16.78 -26.07 -19.45
C GLN A 215 -16.07 -26.03 -18.09
N TYR A 216 -16.81 -26.32 -17.02
CA TYR A 216 -16.38 -26.06 -15.64
C TYR A 216 -15.10 -26.79 -15.21
N MET A 217 -14.90 -28.06 -15.62
CA MET A 217 -13.73 -28.85 -15.23
C MET A 217 -12.43 -28.36 -15.89
N ASN A 218 -12.44 -28.06 -17.19
CA ASN A 218 -11.24 -27.53 -17.88
C ASN A 218 -10.93 -26.09 -17.42
N TYR A 219 -11.96 -25.28 -17.18
CA TYR A 219 -11.81 -23.91 -16.66
C TYR A 219 -11.25 -23.88 -15.23
N LEU A 220 -11.69 -24.80 -14.37
CA LEU A 220 -11.16 -24.97 -13.02
C LEU A 220 -9.68 -25.39 -13.05
N VAL A 221 -9.29 -26.34 -13.90
CA VAL A 221 -7.89 -26.79 -14.01
C VAL A 221 -6.97 -25.67 -14.54
N ASP A 222 -7.39 -24.91 -15.56
CA ASP A 222 -6.61 -23.80 -16.12
C ASP A 222 -6.51 -22.56 -15.20
N GLN A 223 -7.52 -22.31 -14.36
CA GLN A 223 -7.50 -21.16 -13.43
C GLN A 223 -6.92 -21.50 -12.04
N LEU A 224 -7.17 -22.69 -11.50
CA LEU A 224 -6.64 -23.11 -10.20
C LEU A 224 -5.17 -23.53 -10.27
N GLY A 225 -4.71 -24.10 -11.39
CA GLY A 225 -3.33 -24.55 -11.50
C GLY A 225 -2.36 -23.39 -11.76
N PRO A 226 -2.15 -23.00 -13.02
CA PRO A 226 -1.08 -22.09 -13.39
C PRO A 226 -1.24 -20.66 -12.83
N ARG A 227 -2.47 -20.13 -12.74
CA ARG A 227 -2.69 -18.75 -12.24
C ARG A 227 -2.50 -18.66 -10.74
N MET A 228 -3.11 -19.54 -9.94
CA MET A 228 -2.88 -19.59 -8.49
C MET A 228 -1.40 -19.77 -8.16
N LEU A 229 -0.72 -20.71 -8.84
CA LEU A 229 0.71 -20.95 -8.67
C LEU A 229 1.53 -19.70 -8.91
N THR A 230 1.17 -18.90 -9.93
CA THR A 230 1.83 -17.63 -10.23
C THR A 230 1.72 -16.66 -9.05
N PHE A 231 0.52 -16.42 -8.51
CA PHE A 231 0.32 -15.54 -7.35
C PHE A 231 1.03 -16.02 -6.09
N VAL A 232 1.02 -17.33 -5.85
CA VAL A 232 1.73 -17.94 -4.73
C VAL A 232 3.25 -17.79 -4.89
N TRP A 233 3.77 -17.99 -6.11
CA TRP A 233 5.18 -17.76 -6.44
C TRP A 233 5.60 -16.32 -6.20
N PHE A 234 4.79 -15.35 -6.63
CA PHE A 234 5.00 -13.93 -6.33
C PHE A 234 5.04 -13.67 -4.83
N GLY A 235 4.08 -14.24 -4.10
CA GLY A 235 4.04 -14.16 -2.64
C GLY A 235 5.33 -14.69 -2.00
N CYS A 236 5.77 -15.88 -2.41
CA CYS A 236 7.02 -16.49 -1.95
C CYS A 236 8.25 -15.63 -2.28
N ALA A 237 8.36 -15.14 -3.53
CA ALA A 237 9.46 -14.29 -3.96
C ALA A 237 9.52 -12.98 -3.16
N SER A 238 8.36 -12.35 -2.93
CA SER A 238 8.25 -11.16 -2.09
C SER A 238 8.66 -11.45 -0.64
N GLY A 239 8.23 -12.59 -0.08
CA GLY A 239 8.62 -13.04 1.26
C GLY A 239 10.12 -13.33 1.39
N LEU A 240 10.75 -13.88 0.36
CA LEU A 240 12.21 -14.09 0.29
C LEU A 240 12.96 -12.76 0.25
N LEU A 241 12.54 -11.83 -0.61
CA LEU A 241 13.11 -10.49 -0.69
C LEU A 241 12.98 -9.75 0.65
N PHE A 242 11.83 -9.87 1.30
CA PHE A 242 11.60 -9.25 2.61
C PHE A 242 12.48 -9.88 3.69
N THR A 243 12.68 -11.20 3.68
CA THR A 243 13.61 -11.89 4.60
C THR A 243 15.03 -11.35 4.45
N GLY A 244 15.50 -11.17 3.21
CA GLY A 244 16.80 -10.59 2.93
C GLY A 244 16.90 -9.14 3.39
N TYR A 245 15.86 -8.34 3.11
CA TYR A 245 15.77 -6.95 3.53
C TYR A 245 15.79 -6.80 5.06
N ASP A 246 15.00 -7.59 5.78
CA ASP A 246 14.96 -7.58 7.25
C ASP A 246 16.29 -8.00 7.87
N ALA A 247 16.96 -8.99 7.29
CA ALA A 247 18.30 -9.42 7.71
C ALA A 247 19.36 -8.33 7.51
N LEU A 248 19.33 -7.64 6.35
CA LEU A 248 20.22 -6.51 6.06
C LEU A 248 19.92 -5.32 6.99
N TYR A 249 18.66 -4.95 7.12
CA TYR A 249 18.22 -3.86 7.98
C TYR A 249 18.65 -4.09 9.44
N SER A 250 18.43 -5.30 9.94
CA SER A 250 18.83 -5.68 11.30
C SER A 250 20.35 -5.68 11.48
N ARG A 251 21.12 -6.14 10.48
CA ARG A 251 22.60 -6.12 10.55
C ARG A 251 23.19 -4.72 10.54
N PHE A 252 22.68 -3.81 9.71
CA PHE A 252 23.30 -2.50 9.52
C PHE A 252 22.79 -1.44 10.51
N ILE A 253 21.49 -1.42 10.81
CA ILE A 253 20.90 -0.33 11.59
C ILE A 253 20.93 -0.61 13.10
N LEU A 254 20.72 -1.86 13.53
CA LEU A 254 20.83 -2.19 14.96
C LEU A 254 22.28 -2.17 15.44
N ARG A 255 23.26 -2.55 14.59
CA ARG A 255 24.68 -2.43 14.92
C ARG A 255 25.09 -0.97 15.11
N ARG A 256 24.79 -0.08 14.16
CA ARG A 256 25.10 1.36 14.31
C ARG A 256 24.40 2.01 15.51
N GLY A 257 23.16 1.60 15.81
CA GLY A 257 22.43 2.10 16.97
C GLY A 257 23.00 1.63 18.32
N ALA A 258 23.66 0.46 18.37
CA ALA A 258 24.35 -0.02 19.56
C ALA A 258 25.70 0.72 19.77
N THR A 259 26.46 0.93 18.69
CA THR A 259 27.77 1.60 18.76
C THR A 259 27.62 3.08 19.14
N GLY A 260 26.69 3.82 18.52
CA GLY A 260 26.47 5.23 18.86
C GLY A 260 25.88 5.47 20.25
N ARG A 261 25.24 4.45 20.84
CA ARG A 261 24.72 4.52 22.23
C ARG A 261 25.80 4.20 23.25
N GLN A 262 26.81 3.41 22.88
CA GLN A 262 28.00 3.19 23.72
C GLN A 262 28.90 4.42 23.73
N GLU A 263 29.14 5.05 22.58
CA GLU A 263 29.91 6.30 22.49
C GLU A 263 29.26 7.46 23.27
N ALA A 264 27.93 7.58 23.24
CA ALA A 264 27.20 8.59 24.01
C ALA A 264 27.28 8.35 25.53
N VAL A 265 27.29 7.09 25.97
CA VAL A 265 27.42 6.73 27.40
C VAL A 265 28.86 6.89 27.90
N GLU A 266 29.86 6.70 27.04
CA GLU A 266 31.27 7.01 27.37
C GLU A 266 31.54 8.52 27.41
N ALA A 267 30.89 9.32 26.54
CA ALA A 267 31.03 10.77 26.55
C ALA A 267 30.37 11.47 27.77
N GLU A 268 29.38 10.83 28.41
CA GLU A 268 28.73 11.32 29.64
C GLU A 268 29.41 10.83 30.93
N ARG A 269 30.46 10.00 30.86
CA ARG A 269 31.25 9.67 32.05
C ARG A 269 32.08 10.90 32.45
N PRO A 270 31.94 11.42 33.69
CA PRO A 270 32.86 12.44 34.18
C PRO A 270 34.27 11.86 34.15
N ALA A 271 35.22 12.65 33.64
CA ALA A 271 36.63 12.31 33.69
C ALA A 271 37.07 12.31 35.16
N ASP A 272 37.38 11.13 35.69
CA ASP A 272 38.02 10.95 36.99
C ASP A 272 39.46 11.51 36.98
#